data_AF-A0A177F743-F1
#
_entry.id   AF-A0A177F743-F1
#
_cell.length_a   1.000
_cell.length_b   1.000
_cell.length_c   1.000
_cell.angle_alpha   90.00
_cell.angle_beta   90.00
_cell.angle_gamma   90.00
#
_symmetry.space_group_name_H-M   'P 1'
#
loop_
_entity.id
_entity.type
_entity.pdbx_description
1 polymer ?
#
loop_
_entity_poly.entity_id
_entity_poly.type
_entity_poly.pdbx_seq_one_letter_code
_entity_poly.pdbx_strand_id
1 'polypeptide(L)'
;MALRASASPSPAPEAPVASAPGPRAAALQKVFAGALASSLKANSYANFSSCFPTPAKHCPTALEGVWRQLNTRLEEECMRDFEKILEERQVIAGLNQWDDMVDEARRKKHRAVEGEMPERALHTLSADELYSAHLTPYLQQATEELNTRLQKSQQENTVMREAVCGQRGEIERLLGSLEHAVKDIEESVEAMYTDESSGVNELREESWQMEQEVAATR
;
A
#
# COMPACT_ATOMS: atom_id res chain seq x y z
N MET A 1 10.19 27.16 -2.89
CA MET A 1 8.92 26.84 -3.60
C MET A 1 8.74 25.32 -3.55
N ALA A 2 7.88 24.82 -2.66
CA ALA A 2 7.68 23.38 -2.46
C ALA A 2 6.59 22.86 -3.41
N LEU A 3 6.92 21.89 -4.24
CA LEU A 3 6.00 21.21 -5.16
C LEU A 3 5.03 20.33 -4.37
N ARG A 4 3.74 20.67 -4.41
CA ARG A 4 2.64 19.81 -3.97
C ARG A 4 2.45 18.71 -5.01
N ALA A 5 2.81 17.47 -4.68
CA ALA A 5 2.36 16.30 -5.43
C ALA A 5 1.02 15.84 -4.85
N SER A 6 -0.09 16.20 -5.52
CA SER A 6 -1.35 15.48 -5.36
C SER A 6 -1.22 14.16 -6.12
N ALA A 7 -1.19 13.05 -5.40
CA ALA A 7 -1.46 11.74 -5.97
C ALA A 7 -2.55 11.10 -5.13
N SER A 8 -3.79 11.24 -5.60
CA SER A 8 -4.89 10.36 -5.18
C SER A 8 -4.45 8.92 -5.49
N PRO A 9 -4.41 7.99 -4.53
CA PRO A 9 -4.11 6.61 -4.84
C PRO A 9 -5.30 6.05 -5.62
N SER A 10 -5.11 5.81 -6.93
CA SER A 10 -6.05 5.02 -7.71
C SER A 10 -6.27 3.67 -7.01
N PRO A 11 -7.51 3.13 -7.01
CA PRO A 11 -7.76 1.82 -6.42
C PRO A 11 -6.86 0.76 -7.07
N ALA A 12 -6.49 -0.26 -6.29
CA ALA A 12 -5.67 -1.37 -6.77
C ALA A 12 -6.32 -1.98 -8.03
N PRO A 13 -5.53 -2.33 -9.07
CA PRO A 13 -6.07 -2.95 -10.27
C PRO A 13 -6.88 -4.19 -9.90
N GLU A 14 -8.11 -4.29 -10.42
CA GLU A 14 -8.92 -5.50 -10.27
C GLU A 14 -8.10 -6.70 -10.76
N ALA A 15 -8.11 -7.79 -9.98
CA ALA A 15 -7.40 -9.00 -10.34
C ALA A 15 -7.79 -9.43 -11.76
N PRO A 16 -6.84 -9.85 -12.61
CA PRO A 16 -7.14 -10.21 -13.99
C PRO A 16 -8.13 -11.37 -13.99
N VAL A 17 -9.36 -11.08 -14.39
CA VAL A 17 -10.40 -12.07 -14.59
C VAL A 17 -9.96 -13.01 -15.72
N ALA A 18 -10.01 -14.31 -15.46
CA ALA A 18 -9.64 -15.29 -16.45
C ALA A 18 -10.50 -15.07 -17.71
N SER A 19 -9.86 -14.85 -18.87
CA SER A 19 -10.55 -14.73 -20.15
C SER A 19 -11.20 -16.04 -20.61
N ALA A 20 -10.91 -17.14 -19.92
CA ALA A 20 -11.51 -18.44 -20.16
C ALA A 20 -12.98 -18.46 -19.69
N PRO A 21 -13.90 -19.06 -20.46
CA PRO A 21 -15.29 -19.19 -20.05
C PRO A 21 -15.44 -19.98 -18.74
N GLY A 22 -15.97 -19.34 -17.70
CA GLY A 22 -16.41 -20.01 -16.48
C GLY A 22 -17.69 -20.84 -16.66
N PRO A 23 -18.20 -21.49 -15.61
CA PRO A 23 -19.32 -22.42 -15.72
C PRO A 23 -20.60 -21.76 -16.26
N ARG A 24 -20.90 -20.52 -15.85
CA ARG A 24 -22.06 -19.79 -16.39
C ARG A 24 -21.85 -19.28 -17.81
N ALA A 25 -20.66 -18.80 -18.13
CA ALA A 25 -20.33 -18.36 -19.49
C ALA A 25 -20.43 -19.53 -20.49
N ALA A 26 -19.92 -20.71 -20.11
CA ALA A 26 -20.06 -21.94 -20.90
C ALA A 26 -21.53 -22.38 -21.03
N ALA A 27 -22.32 -22.27 -19.96
CA ALA A 27 -23.75 -22.56 -20.01
C ALA A 27 -24.50 -21.63 -20.95
N LEU A 28 -24.19 -20.32 -20.94
CA LEU A 28 -24.78 -19.35 -21.86
C LEU A 28 -24.49 -19.69 -23.33
N GLN A 29 -23.23 -19.98 -23.65
CA GLN A 29 -22.82 -20.38 -25.00
C GLN A 29 -23.53 -21.66 -25.45
N LYS A 30 -23.65 -22.65 -24.55
CA LYS A 30 -24.35 -23.91 -24.83
C LYS A 30 -25.84 -23.70 -25.09
N VAL A 31 -26.50 -22.84 -24.30
CA VAL A 31 -27.93 -22.53 -24.48
C VAL A 31 -28.16 -21.81 -25.80
N PHE A 32 -27.30 -20.85 -26.15
CA PHE A 32 -27.37 -20.15 -27.43
C PHE A 32 -27.21 -21.11 -28.62
N ALA A 33 -26.15 -21.93 -28.62
CA ALA A 33 -25.92 -22.91 -29.67
C ALA A 33 -27.09 -23.90 -29.81
N GLY A 34 -27.64 -24.37 -28.69
CA GLY A 34 -28.82 -25.24 -28.67
C GLY A 34 -30.08 -24.58 -29.24
N ALA A 35 -30.32 -23.31 -28.90
CA ALA A 35 -31.46 -22.55 -29.40
C ALA A 35 -31.35 -22.25 -30.91
N LEU A 36 -30.14 -21.91 -31.38
CA LEU A 36 -29.86 -21.69 -32.80
C LEU A 36 -30.06 -22.97 -33.61
N ALA A 37 -29.47 -24.09 -33.16
CA ALA A 37 -29.65 -25.39 -33.82
C ALA A 37 -31.12 -25.84 -33.85
N SER A 38 -31.88 -25.61 -32.78
CA SER A 38 -33.31 -25.89 -32.73
C SER A 38 -34.10 -25.05 -33.75
N SER A 39 -33.77 -23.76 -33.86
CA SER A 39 -34.40 -22.83 -34.80
C SER A 39 -34.12 -23.21 -36.26
N LEU A 40 -32.87 -23.56 -36.58
CA LEU A 40 -32.48 -24.05 -37.91
C LEU A 40 -33.16 -25.37 -38.25
N LYS A 41 -33.31 -26.28 -37.27
CA LYS A 41 -34.00 -27.56 -37.45
C LYS A 41 -35.50 -27.38 -37.70
N ALA A 42 -36.14 -26.38 -37.09
CA ALA A 42 -37.54 -26.05 -37.34
C ALA A 42 -37.75 -25.58 -38.80
N ASN A 43 -36.77 -24.89 -39.37
CA ASN A 43 -36.72 -24.57 -40.81
C ASN A 43 -36.25 -25.77 -41.65
N SER A 44 -37.00 -26.87 -41.58
CA SER A 44 -36.73 -28.06 -42.40
C SER A 44 -37.01 -27.79 -43.88
N TYR A 45 -36.29 -28.46 -44.78
CA TYR A 45 -36.53 -28.35 -46.22
C TYR A 45 -37.98 -28.73 -46.60
N ALA A 46 -38.61 -29.67 -45.88
CA ALA A 46 -40.01 -30.03 -46.09
C ALA A 46 -40.96 -28.86 -45.80
N ASN A 47 -40.75 -28.15 -44.69
CA ASN A 47 -41.53 -26.96 -44.35
C ASN A 47 -41.28 -25.84 -45.37
N PHE A 48 -40.02 -25.61 -45.73
CA PHE A 48 -39.63 -24.56 -46.68
C PHE A 48 -40.19 -24.79 -48.09
N SER A 49 -40.03 -26.00 -48.64
CA SER A 49 -40.53 -26.34 -49.97
C SER A 49 -42.07 -26.35 -50.07
N SER A 50 -42.78 -26.62 -48.96
CA SER A 50 -44.24 -26.54 -48.91
C SER A 50 -44.79 -25.13 -49.18
N CYS A 51 -44.02 -24.10 -48.79
CA CYS A 51 -44.35 -22.69 -49.04
C CYS A 51 -44.07 -22.27 -50.49
N PHE A 52 -43.26 -23.04 -51.23
CA PHE A 52 -42.86 -22.76 -52.62
C PHE A 52 -43.16 -23.95 -53.54
N PRO A 53 -44.44 -24.33 -53.72
CA PRO A 53 -44.82 -25.55 -54.42
C PRO A 53 -44.46 -25.55 -55.91
N THR A 54 -44.45 -24.38 -56.56
CA THR A 54 -44.10 -24.25 -57.99
C THR A 54 -42.59 -24.44 -58.22
N PRO A 55 -41.68 -23.71 -57.53
CA PRO A 55 -40.25 -24.00 -57.58
C PRO A 55 -39.87 -25.42 -57.15
N ALA A 56 -40.54 -25.96 -56.13
CA ALA A 56 -40.27 -27.32 -55.65
C ALA A 56 -40.49 -28.39 -56.72
N LYS A 57 -41.43 -28.16 -57.66
CA LYS A 57 -41.71 -29.08 -58.79
C LYS A 57 -40.77 -28.88 -59.97
N HIS A 58 -40.45 -27.63 -60.31
CA HIS A 58 -39.74 -27.31 -61.56
C HIS A 58 -38.23 -27.17 -61.40
N CYS A 59 -37.74 -26.84 -60.19
CA CYS A 59 -36.32 -26.63 -59.91
C CYS A 59 -35.93 -27.04 -58.47
N PRO A 60 -36.14 -28.31 -58.06
CA PRO A 60 -35.91 -28.76 -56.69
C PRO A 60 -34.45 -28.57 -56.23
N THR A 61 -33.47 -28.83 -57.11
CA THR A 61 -32.04 -28.69 -56.79
C THR A 61 -31.65 -27.23 -56.51
N ALA A 62 -32.22 -26.28 -57.25
CA ALA A 62 -31.96 -24.85 -57.03
C ALA A 62 -32.60 -24.37 -55.72
N LEU A 63 -33.83 -24.81 -55.44
CA LEU A 63 -34.54 -24.47 -54.19
C LEU A 63 -33.83 -25.04 -52.96
N GLU A 64 -33.35 -26.27 -53.03
CA GLU A 64 -32.57 -26.90 -51.96
C GLU A 64 -31.22 -26.18 -51.75
N GLY A 65 -30.58 -25.72 -52.83
CA GLY A 65 -29.40 -24.86 -52.76
C GLY A 65 -29.66 -23.56 -52.01
N VAL A 66 -30.75 -22.86 -52.33
CA VAL A 66 -31.14 -21.61 -51.64
C VAL A 66 -31.43 -21.86 -50.16
N TRP A 67 -32.17 -22.92 -49.83
CA TRP A 67 -32.48 -23.27 -48.44
C TRP A 67 -31.20 -23.57 -47.63
N ARG A 68 -30.28 -24.37 -48.19
CA ARG A 68 -28.98 -24.64 -47.55
C ARG A 68 -28.20 -23.35 -47.33
N GLN A 69 -28.08 -22.52 -48.37
CA GLN A 69 -27.37 -21.25 -48.30
C GLN A 69 -27.98 -20.32 -47.25
N LEU A 70 -29.31 -20.23 -47.17
CA LEU A 70 -30.01 -19.43 -46.16
C LEU A 70 -29.68 -19.91 -44.74
N ASN A 71 -29.81 -21.22 -44.48
CA ASN A 71 -29.54 -21.77 -43.16
C ASN A 71 -28.07 -21.61 -42.76
N THR A 72 -27.13 -21.85 -43.66
CA THR A 72 -25.69 -21.65 -43.41
C THR A 72 -25.38 -20.18 -43.13
N ARG A 73 -25.90 -19.25 -43.94
CA ARG A 73 -25.67 -17.82 -43.71
C ARG A 73 -26.28 -17.35 -42.39
N LEU A 74 -27.50 -17.77 -42.09
CA LEU A 74 -28.15 -17.42 -40.83
C LEU A 74 -27.34 -17.93 -39.62
N GLU A 75 -26.84 -19.17 -39.69
CA GLU A 75 -25.99 -19.75 -38.65
C GLU A 75 -24.69 -18.94 -38.46
N GLU A 76 -23.96 -18.69 -39.56
CA GLU A 76 -22.71 -17.92 -39.55
C GLU A 76 -22.90 -16.50 -39.00
N GLU A 77 -23.94 -15.79 -39.44
CA GLU A 77 -24.22 -14.43 -39.02
C GLU A 77 -24.64 -14.36 -37.56
N CYS A 78 -25.53 -15.26 -37.11
CA CYS A 78 -25.94 -15.33 -35.71
C CYS A 78 -24.77 -15.65 -34.78
N MET A 79 -23.89 -16.59 -35.15
CA MET A 79 -22.71 -16.92 -34.35
C MET A 79 -21.73 -15.74 -34.26
N ARG A 80 -21.42 -15.11 -35.40
CA ARG A 80 -20.54 -13.94 -35.46
C ARG A 80 -21.07 -12.78 -34.62
N ASP A 81 -22.36 -12.47 -34.75
CA ASP A 81 -22.97 -11.36 -34.02
C ASP A 81 -23.04 -11.65 -32.52
N PHE A 82 -23.26 -12.92 -32.14
CA PHE A 82 -23.21 -13.34 -30.75
C PHE A 82 -21.81 -13.20 -30.14
N GLU A 83 -20.77 -13.67 -30.84
CA GLU A 83 -19.37 -13.50 -30.41
C GLU A 83 -19.02 -12.02 -30.24
N LYS A 84 -19.41 -11.18 -31.21
CA LYS A 84 -19.25 -9.73 -31.13
C LYS A 84 -19.94 -9.13 -29.90
N ILE A 85 -21.17 -9.55 -29.59
CA ILE A 85 -21.89 -9.09 -28.39
C ILE A 85 -21.16 -9.52 -27.11
N LEU A 86 -20.65 -10.76 -27.05
CA LEU A 86 -19.90 -11.25 -25.90
C LEU A 86 -18.64 -10.42 -25.65
N GLU A 87 -17.93 -10.04 -26.71
CA GLU A 87 -16.73 -9.20 -26.65
C GLU A 87 -17.06 -7.75 -26.27
N GLU A 88 -17.98 -7.10 -26.97
CA GLU A 88 -18.33 -5.69 -26.73
C GLU A 88 -18.85 -5.44 -25.31
N ARG A 89 -19.61 -6.39 -24.77
CA ARG A 89 -20.22 -6.28 -23.44
C ARG A 89 -19.38 -6.95 -22.36
N GLN A 90 -18.22 -7.52 -22.70
CA GLN A 90 -17.34 -8.23 -21.76
C GLN A 90 -18.10 -9.27 -20.92
N VAL A 91 -19.04 -9.99 -21.55
CA VAL A 91 -20.00 -10.86 -20.85
C VAL A 91 -19.29 -11.99 -20.12
N ILE A 92 -18.24 -12.55 -20.73
CA ILE A 92 -17.46 -13.64 -20.12
C ILE A 92 -16.81 -13.14 -18.83
N ALA A 93 -16.16 -11.98 -18.87
CA ALA A 93 -15.55 -11.36 -17.69
C ALA A 93 -16.60 -11.10 -16.59
N GLY A 94 -17.74 -10.48 -16.94
CA GLY A 94 -18.79 -10.19 -15.97
C GLY A 94 -19.42 -11.45 -15.34
N LEU A 95 -19.64 -12.50 -16.12
CA LEU A 95 -20.16 -13.77 -15.61
C LEU A 95 -19.14 -14.48 -14.70
N ASN A 96 -17.86 -14.43 -15.03
CA ASN A 96 -16.80 -15.00 -14.20
C ASN A 96 -16.67 -14.24 -12.87
N GLN A 97 -16.67 -12.90 -12.89
CA GLN A 97 -16.71 -12.09 -11.67
C GLN A 97 -17.92 -12.42 -10.80
N TRP A 98 -19.06 -12.67 -11.43
CA TRP A 98 -20.27 -13.05 -10.69
C TRP A 98 -20.15 -14.44 -10.04
N ASP A 99 -19.55 -15.40 -10.72
CA ASP A 99 -19.23 -16.72 -10.13
C ASP A 99 -18.28 -16.56 -8.93
N ASP A 100 -17.23 -15.74 -9.05
CA ASP A 100 -16.31 -15.45 -7.96
C ASP A 100 -17.01 -14.83 -6.73
N MET A 101 -17.89 -13.85 -6.96
CA MET A 101 -18.70 -13.22 -5.89
C MET A 101 -19.63 -14.22 -5.22
N VAL A 102 -20.26 -15.12 -5.98
CA VAL A 102 -21.14 -16.16 -5.42
C VAL A 102 -20.35 -17.15 -4.58
N ASP A 103 -19.16 -17.53 -5.02
CA ASP A 103 -18.29 -18.44 -4.27
C ASP A 103 -17.68 -17.79 -3.02
N GLU A 104 -17.34 -16.50 -3.07
CA GLU A 104 -17.00 -15.74 -1.87
C GLU A 104 -18.17 -15.69 -0.86
N ALA A 105 -19.38 -15.37 -1.33
CA ALA A 105 -20.57 -15.32 -0.47
C ALA A 105 -20.88 -16.69 0.16
N ARG A 106 -20.72 -17.78 -0.61
CA ARG A 106 -20.83 -19.15 -0.09
C ARG A 106 -19.78 -19.43 0.99
N ARG A 107 -18.51 -19.06 0.74
CA ARG A 107 -17.43 -19.22 1.73
C ARG A 107 -17.70 -18.44 3.01
N LYS A 108 -18.20 -17.20 2.92
CA LYS A 108 -18.61 -16.39 4.08
C LYS A 108 -19.73 -17.08 4.85
N LYS A 109 -20.79 -17.51 4.17
CA LYS A 109 -21.90 -18.26 4.79
C LYS A 109 -21.44 -19.53 5.50
N HIS A 110 -20.49 -20.27 4.94
CA HIS A 110 -19.95 -21.48 5.57
C HIS A 110 -19.05 -21.20 6.79
N ARG A 111 -18.48 -20.00 6.88
CA ARG A 111 -17.64 -19.57 8.01
C ARG A 111 -18.41 -18.86 9.12
N ALA A 112 -19.62 -18.40 8.83
CA ALA A 112 -20.48 -17.69 9.79
C ALA A 112 -20.84 -18.61 10.97
N VAL A 113 -20.80 -18.06 12.18
CA VAL A 113 -21.18 -18.77 13.42
C VAL A 113 -22.68 -18.65 13.62
N GLU A 114 -23.33 -19.69 14.19
CA GLU A 114 -24.77 -19.61 14.49
C GLU A 114 -25.08 -18.42 15.44
N GLY A 115 -25.93 -17.50 14.97
CA GLY A 115 -26.30 -16.27 15.67
C GLY A 115 -25.77 -14.98 15.05
N GLU A 116 -24.87 -15.06 14.08
CA GLU A 116 -24.40 -13.89 13.33
C GLU A 116 -25.51 -13.38 12.40
N MET A 117 -25.91 -12.10 12.56
CA MET A 117 -26.96 -11.53 11.72
C MET A 117 -26.48 -11.43 10.26
N PRO A 118 -27.31 -11.81 9.28
CA PRO A 118 -26.93 -11.71 7.87
C PRO A 118 -26.58 -10.27 7.50
N GLU A 119 -25.53 -10.11 6.69
CA GLU A 119 -25.11 -8.80 6.19
C GLU A 119 -26.29 -8.10 5.51
N ARG A 120 -26.47 -6.82 5.86
CA ARG A 120 -27.52 -5.98 5.30
C ARG A 120 -27.23 -5.76 3.81
N ALA A 121 -28.25 -5.92 2.97
CA ALA A 121 -28.09 -5.75 1.53
C ALA A 121 -27.69 -4.31 1.17
N LEU A 122 -26.73 -4.15 0.25
CA LEU A 122 -26.12 -2.86 -0.12
C LEU A 122 -27.15 -1.80 -0.54
N HIS A 123 -28.23 -2.20 -1.21
CA HIS A 123 -29.30 -1.30 -1.67
C HIS A 123 -30.15 -0.70 -0.54
N THR A 124 -29.99 -1.19 0.69
CA THR A 124 -30.69 -0.65 1.87
C THR A 124 -29.81 0.30 2.68
N LEU A 125 -28.54 0.47 2.28
CA LEU A 125 -27.62 1.42 2.90
C LEU A 125 -27.87 2.82 2.35
N SER A 126 -27.74 3.82 3.22
CA SER A 126 -27.79 5.23 2.84
C SER A 126 -26.52 5.65 2.08
N ALA A 127 -26.59 6.78 1.37
CA ALA A 127 -25.45 7.32 0.64
C ALA A 127 -24.26 7.63 1.57
N ASP A 128 -24.53 8.17 2.77
CA ASP A 128 -23.50 8.50 3.75
C ASP A 128 -22.84 7.25 4.34
N GLU A 129 -23.60 6.17 4.57
CA GLU A 129 -23.05 4.89 5.00
C GLU A 129 -22.15 4.27 3.93
N LEU A 130 -22.56 4.31 2.66
CA LEU A 130 -21.73 3.82 1.55
C LEU A 130 -20.46 4.64 1.38
N TYR A 131 -20.56 5.96 1.47
CA TYR A 131 -19.43 6.88 1.36
C TYR A 131 -18.43 6.67 2.50
N SER A 132 -18.91 6.59 3.74
CA SER A 132 -18.05 6.33 4.91
C SER A 132 -17.43 4.95 4.86
N ALA A 133 -18.18 3.90 4.48
CA ALA A 133 -17.65 2.56 4.32
C ALA A 133 -16.52 2.50 3.28
N HIS A 134 -16.67 3.22 2.16
CA HIS A 134 -15.65 3.28 1.12
C HIS A 134 -14.40 4.05 1.56
N LEU A 135 -14.55 5.15 2.32
CA LEU A 135 -13.41 5.95 2.78
C LEU A 135 -12.67 5.35 3.98
N THR A 136 -13.35 4.59 4.82
CA THR A 136 -12.79 3.99 6.03
C THR A 136 -11.47 3.26 5.81
N PRO A 137 -11.31 2.34 4.83
CA PRO A 137 -10.04 1.63 4.63
C PRO A 137 -8.88 2.58 4.25
N TYR A 138 -9.13 3.60 3.43
CA TYR A 138 -8.11 4.59 3.07
C TYR A 138 -7.69 5.44 4.25
N LEU A 139 -8.65 5.87 5.08
CA LEU A 139 -8.38 6.63 6.28
C LEU A 139 -7.64 5.80 7.32
N GLN A 140 -7.98 4.51 7.46
CA GLN A 140 -7.25 3.57 8.33
C GLN A 140 -5.80 3.43 7.87
N GLN A 141 -5.57 3.17 6.58
CA GLN A 141 -4.23 3.05 6.01
C GLN A 141 -3.41 4.34 6.23
N ALA A 142 -3.98 5.51 5.97
CA ALA A 142 -3.30 6.79 6.18
C ALA A 142 -2.99 7.04 7.67
N THR A 143 -3.90 6.66 8.57
CA THR A 143 -3.72 6.78 10.02
C THR A 143 -2.60 5.87 10.51
N GLU A 144 -2.55 4.63 10.04
CA GLU A 144 -1.47 3.68 10.34
C GLU A 144 -0.12 4.22 9.86
N GLU A 145 -0.05 4.69 8.61
CA GLU A 145 1.17 5.29 8.07
C GLU A 145 1.65 6.49 8.89
N LEU A 146 0.75 7.43 9.24
CA LEU A 146 1.11 8.58 10.07
C LEU A 146 1.57 8.17 11.47
N ASN A 147 0.93 7.18 12.08
CA ASN A 147 1.33 6.67 13.39
C ASN A 147 2.72 6.05 13.34
N THR A 148 3.06 5.28 12.31
CA THR A 148 4.41 4.72 12.17
C THR A 148 5.47 5.81 12.01
N ARG A 149 5.19 6.86 11.23
CA ARG A 149 6.09 8.01 11.06
C ARG A 149 6.27 8.79 12.37
N LEU A 150 5.18 8.99 13.12
CA LEU A 150 5.20 9.66 14.42
C LEU A 150 6.05 8.86 15.42
N GLN A 151 5.84 7.55 15.51
CA GLN A 151 6.62 6.68 16.39
C GLN A 151 8.12 6.71 16.04
N LYS A 152 8.45 6.67 14.74
CA LYS A 152 9.83 6.80 14.28
C LYS A 152 10.46 8.13 14.71
N SER A 153 9.76 9.24 14.49
CA SER A 153 10.25 10.57 14.89
C SER A 153 10.39 10.71 16.41
N GLN A 154 9.45 10.15 17.18
CA GLN A 154 9.55 10.13 18.64
C GLN A 154 10.77 9.34 19.11
N GLN A 155 11.05 8.18 18.50
CA GLN A 155 12.24 7.38 18.81
C GLN A 155 13.55 8.10 18.43
N GLU A 156 13.58 8.80 17.31
CA GLU A 156 14.75 9.61 16.92
C GLU A 156 14.97 10.77 17.91
N ASN A 157 13.89 11.42 18.35
CA ASN A 157 13.95 12.51 19.33
C ASN A 157 14.41 12.04 20.71
N THR A 158 14.00 10.85 21.17
CA THR A 158 14.46 10.31 22.46
C THR A 158 15.96 10.04 22.42
N VAL A 159 16.47 9.41 21.36
CA VAL A 159 17.90 9.15 21.16
C VAL A 159 18.70 10.45 21.08
N MET A 160 18.24 11.44 20.32
CA MET A 160 18.91 12.75 20.22
C MET A 160 18.95 13.45 21.59
N ARG A 161 17.85 13.40 22.36
CA ARG A 161 17.79 14.00 23.69
C ARG A 161 18.77 13.33 24.65
N GLU A 162 18.85 12.01 24.64
CA GLU A 162 19.80 11.25 25.45
C GLU A 162 21.25 11.61 25.10
N ALA A 163 21.57 11.72 23.81
CA ALA A 163 22.89 12.16 23.35
C ALA A 163 23.24 13.57 23.84
N VAL A 164 22.31 14.53 23.71
CA VAL A 164 22.51 15.90 24.19
C VAL A 164 22.69 15.94 25.70
N CYS A 165 21.89 15.20 26.47
CA CYS A 165 22.06 15.11 27.93
C CYS A 165 23.44 14.53 28.31
N GLY A 166 23.88 13.47 27.62
CA GLY A 166 25.21 12.88 27.83
C GLY A 166 26.33 13.87 27.52
N GLN A 167 26.25 14.57 26.39
CA GLN A 167 27.22 15.60 26.00
C GLN A 167 27.27 16.76 27.00
N ARG A 168 26.13 17.22 27.52
CA ARG A 168 26.09 18.28 28.54
C ARG A 168 26.75 17.85 29.84
N GLY A 169 26.49 16.62 30.30
CA GLY A 169 27.17 16.06 31.47
C GLY A 169 28.67 15.88 31.27
N GLU A 170 29.11 15.50 30.06
CA GLU A 170 30.53 15.43 29.73
C GLU A 170 31.20 16.81 29.75
N ILE A 171 30.55 17.83 29.19
CA ILE A 171 31.03 19.22 29.23
C ILE A 171 31.17 19.70 30.68
N GLU A 172 30.17 19.46 31.53
CA GLU A 172 30.21 19.83 32.95
C GLU A 172 31.40 19.17 33.66
N ARG A 173 31.66 17.89 33.39
CA ARG A 173 32.81 17.16 33.95
C ARG A 173 34.15 17.72 33.46
N LEU A 174 34.26 18.04 32.17
CA LEU A 174 35.48 18.61 31.58
C LEU A 174 35.75 20.01 32.14
N LEU A 175 34.72 20.84 32.28
CA LEU A 175 34.83 22.16 32.90
C LEU A 175 35.26 22.07 34.37
N GLY A 176 34.65 21.18 35.16
CA GLY A 176 35.07 20.97 36.55
C GLY A 176 36.52 20.48 36.68
N SER A 177 36.97 19.65 35.74
CA SER A 177 38.37 19.18 35.70
C SER A 177 39.34 20.31 35.31
N LEU A 178 38.94 21.20 34.40
CA LEU A 178 39.71 22.38 34.03
C LEU A 178 39.78 23.39 35.17
N GLU A 179 38.66 23.65 35.85
CA GLU A 179 38.61 24.52 37.03
C GLU A 179 39.53 24.00 38.14
N HIS A 180 39.56 22.68 38.37
CA HIS A 180 40.48 22.09 39.34
C HIS A 180 41.94 22.26 38.91
N ALA A 181 42.28 21.98 37.64
CA ALA A 181 43.64 22.16 37.14
C ALA A 181 44.12 23.62 37.18
N VAL A 182 43.23 24.59 36.91
CA VAL A 182 43.53 26.02 37.05
C VAL A 182 43.81 26.36 38.50
N LYS A 183 42.96 25.89 39.42
CA LYS A 183 43.16 26.09 40.86
C LYS A 183 44.47 25.49 41.36
N ASP A 184 44.83 24.30 40.89
CA ASP A 184 46.09 23.64 41.25
C ASP A 184 47.32 24.46 40.77
N ILE A 185 47.22 25.09 39.59
CA ILE A 185 48.27 25.99 39.06
C ILE A 185 48.33 27.28 39.89
N GLU A 186 47.18 27.88 40.22
CA GLU A 186 47.11 29.07 41.08
C GLU A 186 47.72 28.79 42.46
N GLU A 187 47.41 27.66 43.09
CA GLU A 187 47.99 27.23 44.35
C GLU A 187 49.51 26.95 44.23
N SER A 188 49.95 26.35 43.12
CA SER A 188 51.38 26.13 42.87
C SER A 188 52.15 27.43 42.71
N VAL A 189 51.57 28.42 42.01
CA VAL A 189 52.16 29.75 41.84
C VAL A 189 52.22 30.49 43.18
N GLU A 190 51.16 30.43 43.98
CA GLU A 190 51.16 31.04 45.32
C GLU A 190 52.23 30.40 46.22
N ALA A 191 52.39 29.07 46.18
CA ALA A 191 53.44 28.35 46.90
C ALA A 191 54.84 28.82 46.48
N MET A 192 55.09 29.03 45.18
CA MET A 192 56.37 29.57 44.69
C MET A 192 56.64 30.99 45.20
N TYR A 193 55.62 31.87 45.24
CA TYR A 193 55.79 33.21 45.81
C TYR A 193 56.08 33.16 47.31
N THR A 194 55.43 32.25 48.04
CA THR A 194 55.73 32.08 49.47
C THR A 194 57.15 31.55 49.69
N ASP A 195 57.62 30.60 48.87
CA ASP A 195 58.98 30.04 48.94
C ASP A 195 60.06 31.07 48.55
N GLU A 196 59.85 31.87 47.49
CA GLU A 196 60.74 32.99 47.16
C GLU A 196 60.76 34.06 48.27
N SER A 197 59.60 34.39 48.87
CA SER A 197 59.56 35.33 49.99
C SER A 197 60.24 34.79 51.25
N SER A 198 60.16 33.48 51.47
CA SER A 198 60.78 32.78 52.60
C SER A 198 62.28 32.65 52.38
N GLY A 199 62.74 32.29 51.18
CA GLY A 199 64.15 32.24 50.80
C GLY A 199 64.80 33.64 50.77
N VAL A 200 64.09 34.68 50.36
CA VAL A 200 64.57 36.08 50.47
C VAL A 200 64.67 36.52 51.93
N ASN A 201 63.74 36.10 52.80
CA ASN A 201 63.82 36.36 54.24
C ASN A 201 64.95 35.56 54.91
N GLU A 202 65.14 34.30 54.56
CA GLU A 202 66.26 33.46 55.05
C GLU A 202 67.60 34.02 54.61
N LEU A 203 67.78 34.37 53.32
CA LEU A 203 68.99 35.02 52.83
C LEU A 203 69.23 36.38 53.50
N ARG A 204 68.17 37.12 53.85
CA ARG A 204 68.28 38.38 54.58
C ARG A 204 68.69 38.17 56.04
N GLU A 205 68.17 37.13 56.70
CA GLU A 205 68.59 36.76 58.05
C GLU A 205 70.03 36.24 58.09
N GLU A 206 70.43 35.40 57.13
CA GLU A 206 71.81 34.93 56.98
C GLU A 206 72.78 36.09 56.71
N SER A 207 72.41 37.05 55.85
CA SER A 207 73.21 38.25 55.62
C SER A 207 73.36 39.10 56.89
N TRP A 208 72.30 39.22 57.70
CA TRP A 208 72.33 39.95 58.96
C TRP A 208 73.20 39.26 60.02
N GLN A 209 73.16 37.93 60.09
CA GLN A 209 74.04 37.14 60.97
C GLN A 209 75.50 37.27 60.53
N MET A 210 75.78 37.21 59.23
CA MET A 210 77.12 37.39 58.68
C MET A 210 77.68 38.80 58.96
N GLU A 211 76.86 39.85 58.87
CA GLU A 211 77.25 41.21 59.25
C GLU A 211 77.59 41.32 60.75
N GLN A 212 76.85 40.63 61.63
CA GLN A 212 77.19 40.58 63.07
C GLN A 212 78.50 39.84 63.34
N GLU A 213 78.76 38.72 62.65
CA GLU A 213 80.01 37.97 62.81
C GLU A 213 81.23 38.76 62.30
N VAL A 214 81.09 39.51 61.21
CA VAL A 214 82.13 40.43 60.69
C VAL A 214 82.35 41.62 61.63
N ALA A 215 81.30 42.13 62.26
CA ALA A 215 81.41 43.19 63.26
C ALA A 215 82.06 42.73 64.56
N ALA A 216 81.89 41.47 64.95
CA ALA A 216 82.49 40.87 66.15
C ALA A 216 83.98 40.47 65.97
N THR A 217 84.47 40.41 64.73
CA THR A 217 85.85 40.02 64.39
C THR A 217 86.78 41.20 64.06
N ARG A 218 86.32 42.45 64.29
CA ARG A 218 87.08 43.69 64.13
C ARG A 218 87.42 44.34 65.47
#